data_AF-A0A3D2FD04-F1
#
_entry.id   AF-A0A3D2FD04-F1
#
_cell.length_a   1.000
_cell.length_b   1.000
_cell.length_c   1.000
_cell.angle_alpha   90.00
_cell.angle_beta   90.00
_cell.angle_gamma   90.00
#
_symmetry.space_group_name_H-M   'P 1'
#
loop_
_entity.id
_entity.type
_entity.pdbx_description
1 polymer ?
#
loop_
_entity_poly.entity_id
_entity_poly.type
_entity_poly.pdbx_seq_one_letter_code
_entity_poly.pdbx_strand_id
1 'polypeptide(L)'
;LESIPGVSTQLSERKFRDVVTKAGCAIVGASASIAPADKRLYAVRDVTSTVESMDLITASILSKKLAGGLDGLVLDVKTGSGAFMKDIDKARGLAEALTKTANAAGCRTTAVISDMSQPLAPALGNALEVAEVMRVMTLSPKGPLVDICAALGGVLLANAKLADDVQTGAELIVNAIRDGRAAERFAQMIAGMGGPVKFAENWARFLPEATVIREVSAEQLGYITAID
;
A
#
# COMPACT_ATOMS: atom_id res chain seq x y z
N LEU A 1 7.39 -2.74 -7.33
CA LEU A 1 6.87 -2.57 -8.71
C LEU A 1 7.98 -2.53 -9.75
N GLU A 2 9.00 -1.67 -9.60
CA GLU A 2 10.11 -1.57 -10.56
C GLU A 2 11.05 -2.79 -10.55
N SER A 3 10.84 -3.73 -9.62
CA SER A 3 11.38 -5.10 -9.69
C SER A 3 10.80 -5.91 -10.85
N ILE A 4 9.67 -5.50 -11.44
CA ILE A 4 9.08 -6.12 -12.62
C ILE A 4 9.73 -5.50 -13.87
N PRO A 5 10.38 -6.27 -14.75
CA PRO A 5 11.06 -5.74 -15.92
C PRO A 5 10.17 -4.87 -16.80
N GLY A 6 10.65 -3.67 -17.15
CA GLY A 6 9.95 -2.73 -18.05
C GLY A 6 8.88 -1.86 -17.38
N VAL A 7 8.48 -2.14 -16.14
CA VAL A 7 7.54 -1.29 -15.41
C VAL A 7 8.21 0.03 -15.03
N SER A 8 7.62 1.15 -15.43
CA SER A 8 7.99 2.49 -14.97
C SER A 8 6.88 3.08 -14.11
N THR A 9 7.24 3.59 -12.92
CA THR A 9 6.32 4.35 -12.07
C THR A 9 6.19 5.82 -12.50
N GLN A 10 7.05 6.28 -13.41
CA GLN A 10 6.95 7.60 -14.03
C GLN A 10 6.22 7.50 -15.37
N LEU A 11 4.97 7.97 -15.38
CA LEU A 11 4.14 8.01 -16.58
C LEU A 11 3.84 9.46 -16.97
N SER A 12 3.71 9.72 -18.27
CA SER A 12 3.06 10.95 -18.73
C SER A 12 1.59 10.94 -18.33
N GLU A 13 0.98 12.12 -18.17
CA GLU A 13 -0.43 12.24 -17.79
C GLU A 13 -1.35 11.46 -18.74
N ARG A 14 -1.09 11.53 -20.05
CA ARG A 14 -1.86 10.77 -21.06
C ARG A 14 -1.80 9.27 -20.78
N LYS A 15 -0.59 8.74 -20.58
CA LYS A 15 -0.40 7.30 -20.33
C LYS A 15 -1.01 6.89 -19.00
N PHE A 16 -0.90 7.71 -17.96
CA PHE A 16 -1.57 7.48 -16.67
C PHE A 16 -3.09 7.36 -16.83
N ARG A 17 -3.73 8.31 -17.53
CA ARG A 17 -5.17 8.28 -17.83
C ARG A 17 -5.55 7.03 -18.63
N ASP A 18 -4.75 6.66 -19.62
CA ASP A 18 -4.98 5.45 -20.43
C ASP A 18 -4.92 4.17 -19.58
N VAL A 19 -3.95 4.07 -18.65
CA VAL A 19 -3.81 2.91 -17.75
C VAL A 19 -5.00 2.83 -16.80
N VAL A 20 -5.36 3.93 -16.14
CA VAL A 20 -6.50 3.96 -15.22
C VAL A 20 -7.81 3.61 -15.95
N THR A 21 -8.01 4.12 -17.16
CA THR A 21 -9.23 3.82 -17.96
C THR A 21 -9.32 2.33 -18.31
N LYS A 22 -8.20 1.68 -18.64
CA LYS A 22 -8.19 0.27 -19.07
C LYS A 22 -8.18 -0.71 -17.90
N ALA A 23 -7.31 -0.47 -16.92
CA ALA A 23 -7.07 -1.37 -15.79
C ALA A 23 -7.91 -1.04 -14.55
N GLY A 24 -8.50 0.15 -14.47
CA GLY A 24 -9.22 0.64 -13.29
C GLY A 24 -8.33 1.16 -12.16
N CYS A 25 -7.00 1.01 -12.26
CA CYS A 25 -6.04 1.49 -11.27
C CYS A 25 -4.66 1.73 -11.89
N ALA A 26 -3.84 2.52 -11.19
CA ALA A 26 -2.43 2.72 -11.49
C ALA A 26 -1.68 3.12 -10.22
N ILE A 27 -0.44 2.65 -10.07
CA ILE A 27 0.46 3.06 -8.99
C ILE A 27 1.61 3.84 -9.63
N VAL A 28 1.65 5.15 -9.40
CA VAL A 28 2.64 6.06 -10.01
C VAL A 28 3.40 6.83 -8.95
N GLY A 29 4.62 7.24 -9.29
CA GLY A 29 5.37 8.20 -8.48
C GLY A 29 4.71 9.58 -8.49
N ALA A 30 4.88 10.34 -7.41
CA ALA A 30 4.41 11.72 -7.37
C ALA A 30 5.18 12.58 -8.40
N SER A 31 4.44 13.31 -9.25
CA SER A 31 5.07 14.28 -10.15
C SER A 31 5.66 15.45 -9.35
N ALA A 32 6.60 16.18 -9.97
CA ALA A 32 7.20 17.36 -9.35
C ALA A 32 6.19 18.48 -9.03
N SER A 33 5.00 18.45 -9.64
CA SER A 33 3.92 19.42 -9.43
C SER A 33 3.00 19.10 -8.24
N ILE A 34 3.06 17.88 -7.69
CA ILE A 34 2.21 17.48 -6.57
C ILE A 34 2.89 17.87 -5.25
N ALA A 35 2.28 18.81 -4.52
CA ALA A 35 2.75 19.32 -3.23
C ALA A 35 4.27 19.70 -3.20
N PRO A 36 4.74 20.60 -4.09
CA PRO A 36 6.18 20.92 -4.21
C PRO A 36 6.77 21.53 -2.93
N ALA A 37 5.98 22.27 -2.17
CA ALA A 37 6.39 22.83 -0.88
C ALA A 37 6.68 21.74 0.16
N ASP A 38 5.86 20.68 0.20
CA ASP A 38 6.06 19.54 1.10
C ASP A 38 7.37 18.83 0.79
N LYS A 39 7.68 18.57 -0.48
CA LYS A 39 8.95 17.93 -0.87
C LYS A 39 10.16 18.69 -0.32
N ARG A 40 10.17 20.01 -0.45
CA ARG A 40 11.26 20.86 0.05
C ARG A 40 11.29 20.88 1.59
N LEU A 41 10.13 21.00 2.24
CA LEU A 41 10.03 21.03 3.69
C LEU A 41 10.45 19.70 4.33
N TYR A 42 10.05 18.57 3.74
CA TYR A 42 10.44 17.24 4.19
C TYR A 42 11.96 17.06 4.13
N ALA A 43 12.61 17.49 3.03
CA ALA A 43 14.06 17.40 2.90
C ALA A 43 14.82 18.17 3.99
N VAL A 44 14.28 19.31 4.44
CA VAL A 44 14.85 20.06 5.59
C VAL A 44 14.60 19.30 6.89
N ARG A 45 13.40 18.79 7.11
CA ARG A 45 13.03 18.06 8.33
C ARG A 45 13.89 16.83 8.56
N ASP A 46 14.18 16.09 7.50
CA ASP A 46 14.98 14.86 7.50
C ASP A 46 16.39 15.08 8.05
N VAL A 47 16.99 16.24 7.78
CA VAL A 47 18.34 16.59 8.22
C VAL A 47 18.39 17.52 9.44
N THR A 48 17.24 17.84 10.05
CA THR A 48 17.14 18.75 11.20
C THR A 48 16.48 18.13 12.42
N SER A 49 16.22 16.82 12.43
CA SER A 49 15.54 16.12 13.52
C SER A 49 14.14 16.70 13.83
N THR A 50 13.46 17.29 12.84
CA THR A 50 12.09 17.86 12.98
C THR A 50 11.04 17.02 12.26
N VAL A 51 11.36 15.74 12.00
CA VAL A 51 10.42 14.79 11.41
C VAL A 51 9.28 14.46 12.37
N GLU A 52 9.54 14.34 13.67
CA GLU A 52 8.61 13.80 14.68
C GLU A 52 7.44 14.71 15.10
N SER A 53 7.26 15.86 14.46
CA SER A 53 6.10 16.73 14.72
C SER A 53 4.81 16.16 14.09
N MET A 54 3.80 15.90 14.91
CA MET A 54 2.50 15.37 14.48
C MET A 54 1.81 16.26 13.43
N ASP A 55 1.88 17.58 13.60
CA ASP A 55 1.29 18.54 12.66
C ASP A 55 1.98 18.49 11.30
N LEU A 56 3.33 18.44 11.30
CA LEU A 56 4.11 18.38 10.07
C LEU A 56 4.00 17.01 9.38
N ILE A 57 3.84 15.92 10.13
CA ILE A 57 3.53 14.60 9.57
C ILE A 57 2.16 14.63 8.89
N THR A 58 1.14 15.15 9.59
CA THR A 58 -0.23 15.27 9.09
C THR A 58 -0.28 16.09 7.80
N ALA A 59 0.31 17.29 7.82
CA ALA A 59 0.37 18.15 6.65
C ALA A 59 1.13 17.51 5.48
N SER A 60 2.25 16.83 5.77
CA SER A 60 3.04 16.17 4.73
C SER A 60 2.29 15.02 4.07
N ILE A 61 1.68 14.12 4.85
CA ILE A 61 0.92 12.98 4.33
C ILE A 61 -0.26 13.49 3.50
N LEU A 62 -1.07 14.40 4.05
CA LEU A 62 -2.31 14.84 3.41
C LEU A 62 -2.09 15.73 2.20
N SER A 63 -1.09 16.62 2.20
CA SER A 63 -0.86 17.54 1.07
C SER A 63 -0.72 16.81 -0.26
N LYS A 64 0.01 15.69 -0.29
CA LYS A 64 0.18 14.85 -1.48
C LYS A 64 -1.10 14.14 -1.89
N LYS A 65 -1.88 13.66 -0.91
CA LYS A 65 -3.13 12.90 -1.17
C LYS A 65 -4.26 13.82 -1.64
N LEU A 66 -4.45 14.95 -0.96
CA LEU A 66 -5.48 15.93 -1.29
C LEU A 66 -5.20 16.64 -2.63
N ALA A 67 -3.93 16.88 -2.97
CA ALA A 67 -3.56 17.41 -4.28
C ALA A 67 -3.95 16.48 -5.44
N GLY A 68 -4.18 15.19 -5.16
CA GLY A 68 -4.68 14.21 -6.13
C GLY A 68 -6.18 14.31 -6.43
N GLY A 69 -6.94 15.15 -5.72
CA GLY A 69 -8.37 15.33 -5.95
C GLY A 69 -9.21 14.10 -5.61
N LEU A 70 -8.93 13.45 -4.49
CA LEU A 70 -9.58 12.20 -4.07
C LEU A 70 -10.99 12.44 -3.53
N ASP A 71 -11.97 11.66 -4.00
CA ASP A 71 -13.33 11.64 -3.44
C ASP A 71 -13.39 10.94 -2.07
N GLY A 72 -12.49 9.97 -1.84
CA GLY A 72 -12.39 9.22 -0.59
C GLY A 72 -10.97 8.72 -0.34
N LEU A 73 -10.63 8.61 0.94
CA LEU A 73 -9.30 8.20 1.39
C LEU A 73 -9.40 7.26 2.59
N VAL A 74 -8.68 6.14 2.53
CA VAL A 74 -8.44 5.28 3.70
C VAL A 74 -6.95 5.33 4.03
N LEU A 75 -6.64 5.58 5.29
CA LEU A 75 -5.28 5.67 5.81
C LEU A 75 -4.97 4.45 6.66
N ASP A 76 -3.83 3.82 6.40
CA ASP A 76 -3.31 2.71 7.20
C ASP A 76 -2.25 3.25 8.17
N VAL A 77 -2.64 3.39 9.44
CA VAL A 77 -1.77 3.92 10.50
C VAL A 77 -1.16 2.75 11.25
N LYS A 78 0.14 2.53 11.06
CA LYS A 78 0.85 1.42 11.70
C LYS A 78 1.11 1.69 13.18
N THR A 79 1.05 0.64 13.99
CA THR A 79 1.52 0.62 15.39
C THR A 79 2.34 -0.63 15.70
N GLY A 80 3.22 -0.61 16.71
CA GLY A 80 4.12 -1.73 17.04
C GLY A 80 5.60 -1.43 16.78
N SER A 81 6.47 -2.43 17.01
CA SER A 81 7.94 -2.29 16.98
C SER A 81 8.48 -1.73 15.66
N GLY A 82 7.93 -2.16 14.53
CA GLY A 82 8.30 -1.69 13.19
C GLY A 82 7.56 -0.43 12.71
N ALA A 83 6.68 0.16 13.53
CA ALA A 83 5.94 1.35 13.17
C ALA A 83 6.64 2.65 13.61
N PHE A 84 6.32 3.74 12.92
CA PHE A 84 6.69 5.09 13.38
C PHE A 84 6.08 5.40 14.75
N MET A 85 4.82 5.00 14.97
CA MET A 85 4.12 5.13 16.23
C MET A 85 4.12 3.80 16.99
N LYS A 86 5.15 3.57 17.81
CA LYS A 86 5.26 2.33 18.60
C LYS A 86 4.14 2.12 19.61
N ASP A 87 3.59 3.22 20.13
CA ASP A 87 2.52 3.23 21.12
C ASP A 87 1.15 3.41 20.47
N ILE A 88 0.15 2.66 20.94
CA ILE A 88 -1.21 2.65 20.37
C ILE A 88 -1.92 3.98 20.56
N ASP A 89 -1.71 4.68 21.67
CA ASP A 89 -2.37 5.96 21.93
C ASP A 89 -1.77 7.06 21.05
N LYS A 90 -0.45 7.03 20.79
CA LYS A 90 0.19 7.88 19.78
C LYS A 90 -0.31 7.59 18.36
N ALA A 91 -0.46 6.31 17.99
CA ALA A 91 -1.02 5.93 16.70
C ALA A 91 -2.47 6.44 16.55
N ARG A 92 -3.28 6.36 17.62
CA ARG A 92 -4.64 6.92 17.65
C ARG A 92 -4.63 8.44 17.48
N GLY A 93 -3.75 9.14 18.19
CA GLY A 93 -3.59 10.60 18.03
C GLY A 93 -3.24 11.01 16.60
N LEU A 94 -2.34 10.28 15.93
CA LEU A 94 -2.01 10.51 14.53
C LEU A 94 -3.21 10.23 13.59
N ALA A 95 -3.92 9.12 13.81
CA ALA A 95 -5.09 8.74 13.03
C ALA A 95 -6.21 9.80 13.14
N GLU A 96 -6.44 10.34 14.33
CA GLU A 96 -7.40 11.41 14.58
C GLU A 96 -6.98 12.72 13.91
N ALA A 97 -5.70 13.11 14.03
CA ALA A 97 -5.18 14.32 13.38
C ALA A 97 -5.33 14.26 11.86
N LEU A 98 -4.97 13.11 11.26
CA LEU A 98 -5.09 12.88 9.82
C LEU A 98 -6.55 12.90 9.34
N THR A 99 -7.43 12.15 9.99
CA THR A 99 -8.83 12.05 9.59
C THR A 99 -9.56 13.37 9.79
N LYS A 100 -9.38 14.05 10.93
CA LYS A 100 -10.01 15.36 11.18
C LYS A 100 -9.59 16.40 10.16
N THR A 101 -8.30 16.49 9.86
CA THR A 101 -7.76 17.47 8.89
C THR A 101 -8.24 17.18 7.47
N ALA A 102 -8.22 15.92 7.04
CA ALA A 102 -8.64 15.56 5.70
C ALA A 102 -10.14 15.76 5.47
N ASN A 103 -10.98 15.41 6.46
CA ASN A 103 -12.42 15.64 6.38
C ASN A 103 -12.75 17.15 6.42
N ALA A 104 -12.03 17.94 7.22
CA ALA A 104 -12.17 19.41 7.22
C ALA A 104 -11.76 20.04 5.87
N ALA A 105 -10.84 19.41 5.14
CA ALA A 105 -10.45 19.78 3.78
C ALA A 105 -11.42 19.24 2.70
N GLY A 106 -12.53 18.59 3.09
CA GLY A 106 -13.56 18.11 2.17
C GLY A 106 -13.32 16.72 1.58
N CYS A 107 -12.29 15.99 2.00
CA CYS A 107 -12.03 14.63 1.54
C CYS A 107 -12.52 13.60 2.58
N ARG A 108 -13.47 12.75 2.19
CA ARG A 108 -14.05 11.74 3.10
C ARG A 108 -12.98 10.72 3.49
N THR A 109 -12.53 10.80 4.73
CA THR A 109 -11.33 10.06 5.17
C THR A 109 -11.59 9.22 6.41
N THR A 110 -11.12 7.97 6.39
CA THR A 110 -11.12 7.07 7.54
C THR A 110 -9.71 6.51 7.74
N ALA A 111 -9.32 6.26 8.99
CA ALA A 111 -8.06 5.61 9.31
C ALA A 111 -8.32 4.24 9.95
N VAL A 112 -7.52 3.26 9.57
CA VAL A 112 -7.44 1.94 10.20
C VAL A 112 -6.08 1.88 10.89
N ILE A 113 -6.08 1.52 12.18
CA ILE A 113 -4.83 1.27 12.90
C ILE A 113 -4.52 -0.23 12.76
N SER A 114 -3.34 -0.56 12.23
CA SER A 114 -2.94 -1.94 12.00
C SER A 114 -1.60 -2.28 12.64
N ASP A 115 -1.46 -3.55 13.02
CA ASP A 115 -0.26 -4.06 13.66
C ASP A 115 0.94 -4.10 12.69
N MET A 116 2.10 -3.74 13.23
CA MET A 116 3.41 -3.74 12.60
C MET A 116 4.47 -4.21 13.63
N SER A 117 4.05 -4.99 14.63
CA SER A 117 4.95 -5.66 15.59
C SER A 117 5.73 -6.82 14.98
N GLN A 118 5.37 -7.21 13.76
CA GLN A 118 6.03 -8.20 12.92
C GLN A 118 5.78 -7.90 11.43
N PRO A 119 6.59 -8.47 10.52
CA PRO A 119 6.32 -8.40 9.08
C PRO A 119 4.92 -8.90 8.71
N LEU A 120 4.20 -8.09 7.93
CA LEU A 120 2.88 -8.45 7.42
C LEU A 120 2.94 -9.57 6.36
N ALA A 121 3.97 -9.54 5.51
CA ALA A 121 4.22 -10.53 4.49
C ALA A 121 5.31 -11.51 4.96
N PRO A 122 5.27 -12.78 4.54
CA PRO A 122 6.29 -13.77 4.90
C PRO A 122 7.64 -13.54 4.19
N ALA A 123 7.70 -12.61 3.22
CA ALA A 123 8.92 -12.21 2.54
C ALA A 123 9.03 -10.68 2.49
N LEU A 124 10.26 -10.18 2.67
CA LEU A 124 10.58 -8.76 2.73
C LEU A 124 11.55 -8.39 1.61
N GLY A 125 11.27 -7.33 0.87
CA GLY A 125 12.10 -6.81 -0.21
C GLY A 125 11.36 -6.62 -1.53
N ASN A 126 12.05 -6.09 -2.54
CA ASN A 126 11.38 -5.56 -3.74
C ASN A 126 10.72 -6.61 -4.64
N ALA A 127 11.47 -7.62 -5.08
CA ALA A 127 10.93 -8.68 -5.94
C ALA A 127 10.20 -9.76 -5.12
N LEU A 128 10.68 -10.00 -3.90
CA LEU A 128 10.12 -10.95 -2.96
C LEU A 128 8.69 -10.58 -2.56
N GLU A 129 8.41 -9.31 -2.25
CA GLU A 129 7.05 -8.87 -1.92
C GLU A 129 6.11 -8.92 -3.14
N VAL A 130 6.60 -8.62 -4.35
CA VAL A 130 5.81 -8.81 -5.57
C VAL A 130 5.46 -10.28 -5.76
N ALA A 131 6.39 -11.20 -5.50
CA ALA A 131 6.13 -12.63 -5.54
C ALA A 131 5.04 -13.04 -4.53
N GLU A 132 5.07 -12.52 -3.30
CA GLU A 132 4.02 -12.80 -2.30
C GLU A 132 2.65 -12.28 -2.72
N VAL A 133 2.58 -11.04 -3.24
CA VAL A 133 1.34 -10.47 -3.77
C VAL A 133 0.78 -11.33 -4.90
N MET A 134 1.64 -11.82 -5.80
CA MET A 134 1.22 -12.72 -6.87
C MET A 134 0.79 -14.09 -6.35
N ARG A 135 1.49 -14.68 -5.38
CA ARG A 135 1.08 -15.92 -4.71
C ARG A 135 -0.32 -15.79 -4.11
N VAL A 136 -0.59 -14.69 -3.42
CA VAL A 136 -1.91 -14.41 -2.84
C VAL A 136 -2.99 -14.31 -3.92
N MET A 137 -2.73 -13.56 -4.99
CA MET A 137 -3.73 -13.32 -6.04
C MET A 137 -3.95 -14.51 -6.98
N THR A 138 -2.97 -15.42 -7.14
CA THR A 138 -3.07 -16.51 -8.15
C THR A 138 -3.06 -17.93 -7.59
N LEU A 139 -2.56 -18.15 -6.36
CA LEU A 139 -2.36 -19.50 -5.82
C LEU A 139 -3.07 -19.73 -4.48
N SER A 140 -2.97 -18.79 -3.54
CA SER A 140 -3.46 -18.94 -2.17
C SER A 140 -4.12 -17.65 -1.67
N PRO A 141 -5.42 -17.43 -1.97
CA PRO A 141 -6.13 -16.19 -1.65
C PRO A 141 -6.57 -16.14 -0.18
N LYS A 142 -5.61 -16.24 0.74
CA LYS A 142 -5.82 -16.18 2.19
C LYS A 142 -4.57 -15.68 2.92
N GLY A 143 -4.74 -15.32 4.18
CA GLY A 143 -3.66 -14.91 5.08
C GLY A 143 -3.61 -13.40 5.31
N PRO A 144 -2.61 -12.92 6.07
CA PRO A 144 -2.61 -11.56 6.61
C PRO A 144 -2.71 -10.45 5.55
N LEU A 145 -2.12 -10.67 4.37
CA LEU A 145 -2.22 -9.75 3.23
C LEU A 145 -3.66 -9.60 2.71
N VAL A 146 -4.45 -10.69 2.71
CA VAL A 146 -5.86 -10.65 2.33
C VAL A 146 -6.67 -9.96 3.43
N ASP A 147 -6.39 -10.26 4.69
CA ASP A 147 -7.12 -9.71 5.84
C ASP A 147 -6.99 -8.18 5.90
N ILE A 148 -5.77 -7.64 5.74
CA ILE A 148 -5.57 -6.18 5.74
C ILE A 148 -6.16 -5.53 4.49
N CYS A 149 -6.07 -6.17 3.31
CA CYS A 149 -6.71 -5.68 2.09
C CYS A 149 -8.23 -5.62 2.24
N ALA A 150 -8.82 -6.64 2.86
CA ALA A 150 -10.26 -6.70 3.14
C ALA A 150 -10.68 -5.62 4.15
N ALA A 151 -9.90 -5.40 5.21
CA ALA A 151 -10.16 -4.35 6.19
C ALA A 151 -10.11 -2.95 5.56
N LEU A 152 -9.04 -2.64 4.83
CA LEU A 152 -8.86 -1.32 4.19
C LEU A 152 -9.85 -1.10 3.04
N GLY A 153 -10.00 -2.10 2.17
CA GLY A 153 -10.88 -2.03 1.01
C GLY A 153 -12.36 -2.05 1.38
N GLY A 154 -12.74 -2.77 2.44
CA GLY A 154 -14.11 -2.75 2.96
C GLY A 154 -14.53 -1.36 3.44
N VAL A 155 -13.66 -0.68 4.20
CA VAL A 155 -13.88 0.71 4.60
C VAL A 155 -13.96 1.63 3.38
N LEU A 156 -13.07 1.45 2.39
CA LEU A 156 -13.07 2.26 1.18
C LEU A 156 -14.37 2.12 0.38
N LEU A 157 -14.84 0.89 0.17
CA LEU A 157 -16.07 0.60 -0.58
C LEU A 157 -17.30 1.14 0.14
N ALA A 158 -17.39 0.97 1.46
CA ALA A 158 -18.49 1.53 2.27
C ALA A 158 -18.49 3.07 2.21
N ASN A 159 -17.33 3.70 2.38
CA ASN A 159 -17.20 5.16 2.32
C ASN A 159 -17.62 5.73 0.96
N ALA A 160 -17.28 5.01 -0.11
CA ALA A 160 -17.63 5.34 -1.49
C ALA A 160 -19.08 4.97 -1.87
N LYS A 161 -19.86 4.37 -0.95
CA LYS A 161 -21.23 3.86 -1.20
C LYS A 161 -21.28 2.80 -2.33
N LEU A 162 -20.21 2.03 -2.45
CA LEU A 162 -20.11 0.87 -3.35
C LEU A 162 -20.38 -0.46 -2.63
N ALA A 163 -20.54 -0.41 -1.31
CA ALA A 163 -21.03 -1.49 -0.46
C ALA A 163 -21.94 -0.90 0.63
N ASP A 164 -22.91 -1.69 1.10
CA ASP A 164 -23.87 -1.24 2.12
C ASP A 164 -23.19 -0.98 3.48
N ASP A 165 -22.18 -1.78 3.80
CA ASP A 165 -21.36 -1.65 5.00
C ASP A 165 -19.92 -2.15 4.78
N VAL A 166 -19.09 -1.97 5.80
CA VAL A 166 -17.67 -2.36 5.79
C VAL A 166 -17.50 -3.86 5.62
N GLN A 167 -18.40 -4.66 6.20
CA GLN A 167 -18.31 -6.13 6.16
C GLN A 167 -18.58 -6.65 4.75
N THR A 168 -19.64 -6.18 4.12
CA THR A 168 -19.99 -6.47 2.72
C THR A 168 -18.86 -6.02 1.79
N GLY A 169 -18.30 -4.83 2.02
CA GLY A 169 -17.15 -4.35 1.27
C GLY A 169 -15.92 -5.25 1.41
N ALA A 170 -15.61 -5.71 2.63
CA ALA A 170 -14.50 -6.61 2.89
C ALA A 170 -14.68 -7.95 2.15
N GLU A 171 -15.89 -8.50 2.15
CA GLU A 171 -16.23 -9.72 1.41
C GLU A 171 -16.08 -9.54 -0.11
N LEU A 172 -16.43 -8.38 -0.66
CA LEU A 172 -16.21 -8.07 -2.08
C LEU A 172 -14.72 -8.07 -2.44
N ILE A 173 -13.86 -7.53 -1.57
CA ILE A 173 -12.40 -7.55 -1.75
C ILE A 173 -11.87 -8.98 -1.73
N VAL A 174 -12.24 -9.76 -0.70
CA VAL A 174 -11.83 -11.17 -0.60
C VAL A 174 -12.27 -11.95 -1.83
N ASN A 175 -13.51 -11.75 -2.29
CA ASN A 175 -14.03 -12.40 -3.48
C ASN A 175 -13.25 -12.00 -4.74
N ALA A 176 -12.94 -10.72 -4.93
CA ALA A 176 -12.16 -10.25 -6.08
C ALA A 176 -10.73 -10.81 -6.13
N ILE A 177 -10.13 -11.10 -4.98
CA ILE A 177 -8.85 -11.81 -4.89
C ILE A 177 -9.06 -13.30 -5.22
N ARG A 178 -10.06 -13.93 -4.59
CA ARG A 178 -10.34 -15.36 -4.72
C ARG A 178 -10.73 -15.79 -6.12
N ASP A 179 -11.48 -14.97 -6.84
CA ASP A 179 -11.96 -15.27 -8.20
C ASP A 179 -11.01 -14.82 -9.32
N GLY A 180 -9.84 -14.26 -8.96
CA GLY A 180 -8.80 -13.87 -9.91
C GLY A 180 -8.98 -12.50 -10.56
N ARG A 181 -10.09 -11.79 -10.34
CA ARG A 181 -10.29 -10.44 -10.89
C ARG A 181 -9.19 -9.46 -10.46
N ALA A 182 -8.72 -9.56 -9.22
CA ALA A 182 -7.60 -8.74 -8.73
C ALA A 182 -6.32 -8.99 -9.54
N ALA A 183 -5.99 -10.26 -9.80
CA ALA A 183 -4.82 -10.64 -10.61
C ALA A 183 -4.93 -10.13 -12.05
N GLU A 184 -6.13 -10.21 -12.65
CA GLU A 184 -6.40 -9.72 -14.00
C GLU A 184 -6.18 -8.21 -14.10
N ARG A 185 -6.76 -7.44 -13.18
CA ARG A 185 -6.62 -5.98 -13.14
C ARG A 185 -5.18 -5.55 -12.86
N PHE A 186 -4.49 -6.26 -11.96
CA PHE A 186 -3.08 -6.04 -11.71
C PHE A 186 -2.25 -6.29 -12.98
N ALA A 187 -2.48 -7.38 -13.72
CA ALA A 187 -1.77 -7.65 -14.97
C ALA A 187 -2.03 -6.59 -16.05
N GLN A 188 -3.27 -6.11 -16.17
CA GLN A 188 -3.62 -5.00 -17.08
C GLN A 188 -2.87 -3.71 -16.71
N MET A 189 -2.79 -3.39 -15.41
CA MET A 189 -2.03 -2.25 -14.91
C MET A 189 -0.54 -2.40 -15.25
N ILE A 190 0.07 -3.56 -14.93
CA ILE A 190 1.49 -3.83 -15.20
C ILE A 190 1.81 -3.70 -16.70
N ALA A 191 1.01 -4.30 -17.58
CA ALA A 191 1.20 -4.18 -19.02
C ALA A 191 1.06 -2.71 -19.48
N GLY A 192 0.06 -2.00 -18.97
CA GLY A 192 -0.14 -0.57 -19.25
C GLY A 192 1.03 0.32 -18.81
N MET A 193 1.73 -0.07 -17.73
CA MET A 193 2.90 0.61 -17.21
C MET A 193 4.22 0.25 -17.92
N GLY A 194 4.19 -0.63 -18.93
CA GLY A 194 5.36 -1.06 -19.71
C GLY A 194 5.93 -2.42 -19.30
N GLY A 195 5.31 -3.10 -18.34
CA GLY A 195 5.70 -4.44 -17.91
C GLY A 195 5.27 -5.54 -18.89
N PRO A 196 5.60 -6.81 -18.57
CA PRO A 196 5.36 -7.94 -19.44
C PRO A 196 3.86 -8.18 -19.67
N VAL A 197 3.50 -8.50 -20.91
CA VAL A 197 2.16 -8.99 -21.24
C VAL A 197 1.99 -10.36 -20.58
N LYS A 198 0.77 -10.66 -20.10
CA LYS A 198 0.47 -11.92 -19.37
C LYS A 198 1.31 -12.13 -18.11
N PHE A 199 1.71 -11.04 -17.44
CA PHE A 199 2.49 -11.12 -16.19
C PHE A 199 1.84 -12.06 -15.17
N ALA A 200 0.52 -12.01 -14.96
CA ALA A 200 -0.15 -12.89 -13.99
C ALA A 200 -0.07 -14.39 -14.30
N GLU A 201 0.09 -14.79 -15.57
CA GLU A 201 0.18 -16.21 -15.96
C GLU A 201 1.56 -16.81 -15.60
N ASN A 202 2.63 -16.01 -15.65
CA ASN A 202 4.01 -16.48 -15.54
C ASN A 202 4.90 -15.52 -14.73
N TRP A 203 4.36 -14.90 -13.69
CA TRP A 203 5.02 -13.83 -12.94
C TRP A 203 6.39 -14.24 -12.39
N ALA A 204 6.52 -15.49 -11.95
CA ALA A 204 7.76 -16.02 -11.37
C ALA A 204 8.94 -15.96 -12.34
N ARG A 205 8.70 -16.12 -13.64
CA ARG A 205 9.74 -16.06 -14.68
C ARG A 205 10.35 -14.66 -14.82
N PHE A 206 9.59 -13.62 -14.50
CA PHE A 206 10.00 -12.23 -14.76
C PHE A 206 10.71 -11.59 -13.58
N LEU A 207 10.51 -12.09 -12.37
CA LEU A 207 11.08 -11.49 -11.17
C LEU A 207 12.57 -11.86 -11.04
N PRO A 208 13.43 -10.91 -10.63
CA PRO A 208 14.84 -11.20 -10.42
C PRO A 208 15.02 -12.11 -9.19
N GLU A 209 16.00 -12.99 -9.28
CA GLU A 209 16.40 -13.89 -8.21
C GLU A 209 17.82 -13.54 -7.73
N ALA A 210 18.06 -13.68 -6.42
CA ALA A 210 19.37 -13.44 -5.86
C ALA A 210 20.35 -14.56 -6.28
N THR A 211 21.58 -14.21 -6.62
CA THR A 211 22.61 -15.19 -7.03
C THR A 211 23.01 -16.13 -5.89
N VAL A 212 22.81 -15.73 -4.64
CA VAL A 212 23.12 -16.52 -3.45
C VAL A 212 21.92 -16.50 -2.51
N ILE A 213 21.41 -17.68 -2.19
CA ILE A 213 20.34 -17.89 -1.24
C ILE A 213 20.89 -18.77 -0.12
N ARG A 214 20.76 -18.32 1.12
CA ARG A 214 21.20 -19.05 2.30
C ARG A 214 20.11 -19.02 3.35
N GLU A 215 19.87 -20.19 3.93
CA GLU A 215 18.94 -20.33 5.05
C GLU A 215 19.63 -19.94 6.36
N VAL A 216 18.89 -19.27 7.23
CA VAL A 216 19.29 -19.00 8.61
C VAL A 216 18.36 -19.82 9.50
N SER A 217 18.93 -20.80 10.18
CA SER A 217 18.19 -21.67 11.11
C SER A 217 18.23 -21.09 12.52
N ALA A 218 17.19 -21.36 13.31
CA ALA A 218 17.18 -21.02 14.73
C ALA A 218 18.29 -21.80 15.47
N GLU A 219 18.97 -21.14 16.41
CA GLU A 219 20.01 -21.77 17.23
C GLU A 219 19.44 -22.81 18.20
N GLN A 220 18.16 -22.66 18.57
CA GLN A 220 17.47 -23.48 19.56
C GLN A 220 16.03 -23.76 19.12
N LEU A 221 15.49 -24.89 19.59
CA LEU A 221 14.07 -25.21 19.43
C LEU A 221 13.22 -24.33 20.34
N GLY A 222 12.08 -23.84 19.85
CA GLY A 222 11.18 -22.99 20.61
C GLY A 222 10.05 -22.42 19.77
N TYR A 223 9.45 -21.34 20.28
CA TYR A 223 8.43 -20.57 19.58
C TYR A 223 8.94 -19.15 19.34
N ILE A 224 8.59 -18.57 18.20
CA ILE A 224 8.91 -17.17 17.89
C ILE A 224 8.08 -16.29 18.83
N THR A 225 8.75 -15.47 19.64
CA THR A 225 8.11 -14.51 20.55
C THR A 225 8.14 -13.07 20.02
N ALA A 226 9.05 -12.75 19.10
CA ALA A 226 9.20 -11.43 18.49
C ALA A 226 9.98 -11.53 17.17
N ILE A 227 9.73 -10.58 16.27
CA ILE A 227 10.49 -10.35 15.03
C ILE A 227 10.74 -8.83 14.97
N ASP A 228 12.00 -8.40 15.01
CA ASP A 228 12.43 -6.99 14.90
C ASP A 228 13.13 -6.76 13.56
#